data_AF-E0P2F1-F1
#
_entry.id   AF-E0P2F1-F1
#
_cell.length_a   1.000
_cell.length_b   1.000
_cell.length_c   1.000
_cell.angle_alpha   90.00
_cell.angle_beta   90.00
_cell.angle_gamma   90.00
#
_symmetry.space_group_name_H-M   'P 1'
#
loop_
_entity.id
_entity.type
_entity.pdbx_description
1 polymer ?
#
loop_
_entity_poly.entity_id
_entity_poly.type
_entity_poly.pdbx_seq_one_letter_code
_entity_poly.pdbx_strand_id
1 'polypeptide(L)' 'MRHSRLQPMKDAALTLRHHGAEILNFFNTRLTNVICEGINSMIQAAEHKARGFQTFEGYSAMIYLVAGKLDLATPVPF' A
#
# COMPACT_ATOMS: atom_id res chain seq x y z
N MET A 1 -15.69 8.89 -22.01
CA MET A 1 -15.41 9.48 -20.68
C MET A 1 -14.95 10.95 -20.71
N ARG A 2 -14.17 11.43 -21.70
CA ARG A 2 -13.80 12.87 -21.79
C ARG A 2 -14.96 13.84 -22.02
N HIS A 3 -16.11 13.34 -22.52
CA HIS A 3 -17.36 14.11 -22.64
C HIS A 3 -18.23 14.08 -21.38
N SER A 4 -17.77 13.45 -20.28
CA SER A 4 -18.48 13.52 -19.01
C SER A 4 -18.43 14.94 -18.47
N ARG A 5 -19.55 15.43 -17.93
CA ARG A 5 -19.61 16.74 -17.27
C ARG A 5 -18.99 16.69 -15.86
N LEU A 6 -18.80 15.50 -15.31
CA LEU A 6 -18.20 15.28 -14.00
C LEU A 6 -16.67 15.34 -14.11
N GLN A 7 -16.06 16.28 -13.41
CA GLN A 7 -14.61 16.42 -13.35
C GLN A 7 -13.90 15.12 -12.88
N PRO A 8 -14.40 14.41 -11.84
CA PRO A 8 -13.78 13.14 -11.41
C PRO A 8 -13.67 12.09 -12.52
N MET A 9 -14.64 12.04 -13.43
CA MET A 9 -14.61 11.11 -14.57
C MET A 9 -13.59 11.49 -15.64
N LYS A 10 -13.33 12.79 -15.81
CA LYS A 10 -12.28 13.27 -16.70
C LYS A 10 -10.91 12.96 -16.13
N ASP A 11 -10.73 13.18 -14.83
CA ASP A 11 -9.46 12.93 -14.13
C ASP A 11 -9.12 11.44 -14.16
N ALA A 12 -10.08 10.57 -13.84
CA ALA A 12 -9.89 9.12 -13.96
C ALA A 12 -9.51 8.69 -15.39
N ALA A 13 -10.16 9.25 -16.41
CA ALA A 13 -9.83 8.96 -17.81
C ALA A 13 -8.43 9.47 -18.21
N LEU A 14 -7.98 10.59 -17.62
CA LEU A 14 -6.63 11.12 -17.83
C LEU A 14 -5.59 10.20 -17.19
N THR A 15 -5.82 9.75 -15.95
CA THR A 15 -4.95 8.77 -15.26
C THR A 15 -4.81 7.48 -16.06
N LEU A 16 -5.91 6.90 -16.55
CA LEU A 16 -5.88 5.71 -17.39
C LEU A 16 -5.07 5.90 -18.67
N ARG A 17 -5.16 7.10 -19.28
CA ARG A 17 -4.37 7.42 -20.47
C ARG A 17 -2.89 7.60 -20.15
N HIS A 18 -2.55 8.23 -19.03
CA HIS A 18 -1.17 8.44 -18.60
C HIS A 18 -0.46 7.11 -18.30
N HIS A 19 -1.16 6.16 -17.67
CA HIS A 19 -0.62 4.85 -17.28
C HIS A 19 -0.95 3.72 -18.27
N GLY A 20 -1.48 4.05 -19.46
CA GLY A 20 -1.95 3.06 -20.43
C GLY A 20 -0.87 2.04 -20.85
N ALA A 21 0.39 2.47 -20.97
CA ALA A 21 1.50 1.59 -21.31
C ALA A 21 1.75 0.52 -20.23
N GLU A 22 1.70 0.90 -18.96
CA GLU A 22 1.89 -0.02 -17.82
C GLU A 22 0.69 -0.96 -17.66
N ILE A 23 -0.52 -0.44 -17.87
CA ILE A 23 -1.75 -1.24 -17.90
C ILE A 23 -1.66 -2.33 -18.98
N LEU A 24 -1.18 -1.99 -20.17
CA LEU A 24 -0.98 -2.97 -21.25
C LEU A 24 0.20 -3.91 -20.99
N ASN A 25 1.23 -3.44 -20.28
CA ASN A 25 2.39 -4.25 -19.91
C ASN A 25 2.04 -5.44 -18.99
N PHE A 26 0.87 -5.40 -18.34
CA PHE A 26 0.33 -6.54 -17.59
C PHE A 26 0.20 -7.80 -18.47
N PHE A 27 -0.16 -7.67 -19.76
CA PHE A 27 -0.30 -8.85 -20.63
C PHE A 27 1.01 -9.59 -20.88
N ASN A 28 2.13 -8.88 -20.84
CA ASN A 28 3.46 -9.45 -21.05
C ASN A 28 4.11 -9.91 -19.74
N THR A 29 4.03 -9.07 -18.70
CA THR A 29 4.76 -9.27 -17.45
C THR A 29 3.93 -9.94 -16.35
N ARG A 30 2.59 -9.91 -16.48
CA ARG A 30 1.63 -10.30 -15.44
C ARG A 30 1.83 -9.59 -14.10
N LEU A 31 2.59 -8.49 -14.07
CA LEU A 31 2.83 -7.70 -12.87
C LEU A 31 1.57 -6.90 -12.53
N THR A 32 1.09 -7.06 -11.29
CA THR A 32 -0.06 -6.34 -10.75
C THR A 32 0.36 -5.60 -9.48
N ASN A 33 -0.40 -4.56 -9.14
CA ASN A 33 -0.21 -3.81 -7.89
C ASN A 33 -0.61 -4.61 -6.63
N VAL A 34 -1.05 -5.87 -6.77
CA VAL A 34 -1.58 -6.69 -5.67
C VAL A 34 -0.58 -6.85 -4.52
N ILE A 35 0.70 -7.06 -4.82
CA ILE A 35 1.74 -7.20 -3.80
C ILE A 35 1.93 -5.87 -3.04
N CYS A 36 2.01 -4.76 -3.78
CA CYS A 36 2.15 -3.43 -3.20
C CYS A 36 0.94 -3.05 -2.35
N GLU A 37 -0.27 -3.39 -2.77
CA GLU A 37 -1.50 -3.20 -2.00
C GLU A 37 -1.48 -4.04 -0.71
N GLY A 38 -1.04 -5.29 -0.77
CA GLY A 38 -0.86 -6.14 0.41
C GLY A 38 0.12 -5.53 1.42
N ILE A 39 1.25 -5.00 0.94
CA ILE A 39 2.22 -4.28 1.78
C ILE A 39 1.59 -3.04 2.40
N ASN A 40 0.87 -2.25 1.60
CA ASN A 40 0.21 -1.03 2.08
C ASN A 40 -0.85 -1.32 3.17
N SER A 41 -1.61 -2.41 3.02
CA SER A 41 -2.55 -2.85 4.06
C SER A 41 -1.85 -3.30 5.35
N MET A 42 -0.70 -3.99 5.25
CA MET A 42 0.10 -4.34 6.43
C MET A 42 0.64 -3.11 7.16
N ILE A 43 1.10 -2.11 6.42
CA ILE A 43 1.59 -0.84 6.98
C ILE A 43 0.45 -0.09 7.68
N GLN A 44 -0.73 0.02 7.07
CA GLN A 44 -1.89 0.65 7.70
C GLN A 44 -2.36 -0.09 8.96
N ALA A 45 -2.28 -1.42 8.96
CA ALA A 45 -2.58 -2.21 10.15
C ALA A 45 -1.54 -1.99 11.26
N ALA A 46 -0.27 -1.84 10.90
CA ALA A 46 0.80 -1.44 11.81
C ALA A 46 0.49 -0.06 12.40
N GLU A 47 0.20 0.94 11.57
CA GLU A 47 -0.20 2.31 11.97
C GLU A 47 -1.40 2.32 12.93
N HIS A 48 -2.42 1.51 12.66
CA HIS A 48 -3.60 1.39 13.52
C HIS A 48 -3.30 0.81 14.91
N LYS A 49 -2.40 -0.17 15.00
CA LYS A 49 -1.91 -0.71 16.29
C LYS A 49 -0.98 0.26 17.01
N ALA A 50 -0.41 1.18 16.23
CA ALA A 50 0.67 2.09 16.57
C ALA A 50 0.19 3.51 16.94
N ARG A 51 -1.10 3.70 17.31
CA ARG A 51 -1.71 5.01 17.63
C ARG A 51 -1.08 5.81 18.80
N GLY A 52 0.18 5.57 19.16
CA GLY A 52 0.98 6.33 20.13
C GLY A 52 2.45 6.56 19.75
N PHE A 53 2.94 6.19 18.56
CA PHE A 53 4.31 6.54 18.16
C PHE A 53 4.39 8.01 17.75
N GLN A 54 5.19 8.79 18.49
CA GLN A 54 5.40 10.21 18.21
C GLN A 54 6.64 10.46 17.33
N THR A 55 7.37 9.41 16.95
CA THR A 55 8.61 9.50 16.16
C THR A 55 8.55 8.62 14.92
N PHE A 56 9.23 9.06 13.86
CA PHE A 56 9.33 8.31 12.61
C PHE A 56 10.11 7.00 12.80
N GLU A 57 11.11 6.99 13.68
CA GLU A 57 11.90 5.82 14.02
C GLU A 57 11.01 4.73 14.65
N GLY A 58 10.10 5.11 15.56
CA GLY A 58 9.16 4.19 16.18
C GLY A 58 8.16 3.62 15.16
N TYR A 59 7.67 4.46 14.25
CA TYR A 59 6.79 4.04 13.16
C TYR A 59 7.49 3.05 12.21
N SER A 60 8.71 3.38 11.79
CA SER A 60 9.55 2.53 10.92
C SER A 60 9.85 1.18 11.59
N ALA A 61 10.23 1.18 12.87
CA ALA A 61 10.47 -0.04 13.63
C ALA A 61 9.23 -0.94 13.70
N MET A 62 8.03 -0.37 13.87
CA MET A 62 6.79 -1.13 13.88
C MET A 62 6.45 -1.74 12.52
N ILE A 63 6.72 -1.02 11.42
CA ILE A 63 6.58 -1.57 10.05
C ILE A 63 7.50 -2.78 9.89
N TYR A 64 8.78 -2.66 10.27
CA TYR A 64 9.73 -3.78 10.20
C TYR A 64 9.30 -4.96 11.06
N LEU A 65 8.74 -4.69 12.25
CA LEU A 65 8.24 -5.76 13.12
C LEU A 65 7.05 -6.51 12.52
N VAL A 66 6.08 -5.78 11.95
CA VAL A 66 4.87 -6.36 11.35
C VAL A 66 5.18 -7.07 10.02
N ALA A 67 5.98 -6.46 9.16
CA ALA A 67 6.32 -7.03 7.85
C ALA A 67 7.35 -8.15 7.94
N GLY A 68 8.30 -8.05 8.88
CA GLY A 68 9.42 -8.98 9.02
C GLY A 68 9.06 -10.30 9.70
N LYS A 69 7.87 -10.42 10.31
CA LYS A 69 7.44 -11.61 11.09
C LYS A 69 8.54 -12.11 12.04
N LEU A 70 9.20 -11.19 12.75
CA LEU A 70 10.30 -11.55 13.63
C LEU A 70 9.80 -12.47 14.74
N ASP A 71 10.49 -13.59 14.92
CA ASP A 71 10.30 -14.46 16.07
C ASP A 71 11.01 -13.82 17.27
N LEU A 72 10.28 -12.96 17.97
CA LEU A 72 10.76 -12.35 19.19
C LEU A 72 10.67 -13.39 20.30
N ALA A 73 11.79 -13.67 20.97
CA ALA A 73 11.81 -14.40 22.22
C ALA A 73 11.14 -13.55 23.32
N THR A 74 9.81 -13.48 23.30
CA THR A 74 9.04 -12.84 24.35
C THR A 74 8.79 -13.85 25.46
N PRO A 75 9.00 -13.47 26.74
CA PRO A 75 8.56 -14.31 27.83
C PRO A 75 7.04 -14.45 27.75
N VAL A 76 6.54 -15.69 27.85
CA VAL A 76 5.11 -15.96 27.94
C VAL A 76 4.54 -15.20 29.14
N PRO A 77 3.60 -14.26 28.94
CA PRO A 77 2.98 -13.57 30.06
C PRO A 77 1.93 -14.51 30.64
N PHE A 78 2.33 -15.22 31.70
CA PHE A 78 1.54 -16.01 32.67
C PHE A 78 0.48 -16.95 32.08
#